data_AF-A0A6A4LB92-F1
#
_entry.id   AF-A0A6A4LB92-F1
#
_cell.length_a   1.000
_cell.length_b   1.000
_cell.length_c   1.000
_cell.angle_alpha   90.00
_cell.angle_beta   90.00
_cell.angle_gamma   90.00
#
_symmetry.space_group_name_H-M   'P 1'
#
loop_
_entity.id
_entity.type
_entity.pdbx_description
1 polymer ?
#
loop_
_entity_poly.entity_id
_entity_poly.type
_entity_poly.pdbx_seq_one_letter_code
_entity_poly.pdbx_strand_id
1 'polypeptide(L)'
;MLSSRGGHGRGIGASPRKPFSQSSQQTNRNTVDRAKWTSALTKSLLEACAEEIEYFGRPLNGFNHQAWLRILNAFLGKTGKLWTEDQLKNQHDRLKDDWKAWIIVALGRDPETGAITGPDHWWANMIAVSITNTAVLIHLTAI
;
A
#
# COMPACT_ATOMS: atom_id res chain seq x y z
N MET A 1 24.60 53.49 48.06
CA MET A 1 25.74 52.58 48.33
C MET A 1 26.05 51.81 47.07
N LEU A 2 27.31 51.85 46.64
CA LEU A 2 27.80 51.25 45.41
C LEU A 2 27.75 49.71 45.48
N SER A 3 27.51 49.08 44.34
CA SER A 3 28.13 47.79 44.04
C SER A 3 28.53 47.76 42.57
N SER A 4 29.82 48.00 42.36
CA SER A 4 30.57 47.76 41.14
C SER A 4 30.62 46.28 40.79
N ARG A 5 30.49 45.98 39.50
CA ARG A 5 31.15 44.89 38.76
C ARG A 5 30.73 45.12 37.30
N GLY A 6 31.61 45.50 36.38
CA GLY A 6 32.90 44.91 36.03
C GLY A 6 32.80 44.69 34.52
N GLY A 7 33.56 45.45 33.74
CA GLY A 7 33.46 45.44 32.28
C GLY A 7 34.23 44.31 31.60
N HIS A 8 34.23 44.41 30.27
CA HIS A 8 35.14 43.82 29.27
C HIS A 8 34.66 42.54 28.57
N GLY A 9 34.74 42.58 27.23
CA GLY A 9 34.99 41.40 26.41
C GLY A 9 34.18 41.30 25.13
N ARG A 10 34.68 41.90 24.04
CA ARG A 10 34.30 41.53 22.67
C ARG A 10 34.79 40.11 22.39
N GLY A 11 33.98 39.31 21.70
CA GLY A 11 34.39 38.00 21.22
C GLY A 11 33.41 37.43 20.20
N ILE A 12 33.52 37.87 18.94
CA ILE A 12 33.02 37.11 17.80
C ILE A 12 33.96 35.91 17.66
N GLY A 13 33.60 34.80 18.30
CA GLY A 13 34.26 33.51 18.15
C GLY A 13 33.50 32.68 17.14
N ALA A 14 33.86 32.77 15.87
CA ALA A 14 33.44 31.80 14.87
C ALA A 14 33.94 30.41 15.30
N SER A 15 33.02 29.50 15.66
CA SER A 15 33.39 28.12 15.94
C SER A 15 34.01 27.49 14.69
N PRO A 16 35.19 26.87 14.80
CA PRO A 16 35.81 26.16 13.68
C PRO A 16 34.89 25.06 13.18
N ARG A 17 34.56 25.08 11.88
CA ARG A 17 33.92 23.93 11.22
C ARG A 17 34.87 22.74 11.38
N LYS A 18 34.40 21.68 12.05
CA LYS A 18 35.12 20.40 12.04
C LYS A 18 35.29 19.96 10.58
N PRO A 19 36.49 19.54 10.16
CA PRO A 19 36.68 18.99 8.82
C PRO A 19 35.83 17.74 8.66
N PHE A 20 35.29 17.57 7.46
CA PHE A 20 34.57 16.38 7.05
C PHE A 20 35.58 15.22 7.00
N SER A 21 35.67 14.45 8.08
CA SER A 21 36.45 13.22 8.09
C SER A 21 35.67 12.15 7.33
N GLN A 22 36.05 11.92 6.07
CA GLN A 22 35.73 10.68 5.37
C GLN A 22 36.44 9.52 6.07
N SER A 23 35.73 8.89 7.01
CA SER A 23 36.13 7.59 7.54
C SER A 23 35.07 6.57 7.14
N SER A 24 35.41 5.85 6.08
CA SER A 24 34.74 4.65 5.60
C SER A 24 34.67 3.60 6.71
N GLN A 25 33.45 3.13 7.01
CA GLN A 25 33.07 1.75 7.39
C GLN A 25 31.75 1.80 8.16
N GLN A 26 30.64 1.41 7.53
CA GLN A 26 29.73 0.40 8.10
C GLN A 26 28.66 -0.01 7.07
N THR A 27 28.79 -1.26 6.63
CA THR A 27 27.73 -2.19 6.23
C THR A 27 26.77 -1.78 5.11
N ASN A 28 27.02 -2.41 3.95
CA ASN A 28 26.05 -2.90 2.97
C ASN A 28 24.61 -2.92 3.51
N ARG A 29 23.90 -1.78 3.43
CA ARG A 29 22.44 -1.81 3.49
C ARG A 29 22.07 -2.55 2.23
N ASN A 30 21.56 -3.77 2.35
CA ASN A 30 20.72 -4.35 1.32
C ASN A 30 19.72 -3.26 0.94
N THR A 31 20.01 -2.54 -0.13
CA THR A 31 19.04 -1.70 -0.80
C THR A 31 18.06 -2.73 -1.31
N VAL A 32 17.00 -2.99 -0.55
CA VAL A 32 15.86 -3.76 -1.02
C VAL A 32 15.47 -3.04 -2.30
N ASP A 33 15.88 -3.60 -3.44
CA ASP A 33 15.74 -2.95 -4.72
C ASP A 33 14.25 -2.66 -4.85
N ARG A 34 13.93 -1.37 -4.99
CA ARG A 34 12.54 -0.91 -4.92
C ARG A 34 11.78 -1.70 -5.98
N ALA A 35 10.73 -2.42 -5.58
CA ALA A 35 9.96 -3.25 -6.51
C ALA A 35 9.52 -2.42 -7.72
N LYS A 36 10.03 -2.78 -8.90
CA LYS A 36 9.74 -2.12 -10.17
C LYS A 36 8.52 -2.79 -10.79
N TRP A 37 7.34 -2.26 -10.46
CA TRP A 37 6.07 -2.76 -10.97
C TRP A 37 5.87 -2.40 -12.44
N THR A 38 5.71 -3.41 -13.29
CA THR A 38 5.29 -3.27 -14.69
C THR A 38 3.80 -3.64 -14.81
N SER A 39 3.18 -3.33 -15.95
CA SER A 39 1.80 -3.75 -16.24
C SER A 39 1.64 -5.27 -16.16
N ALA A 40 2.62 -6.03 -16.68
CA ALA A 40 2.62 -7.49 -16.61
C ALA A 40 2.67 -8.00 -15.17
N LEU A 41 3.57 -7.46 -14.34
CA LEU A 41 3.67 -7.85 -12.92
C LEU A 41 2.42 -7.46 -12.14
N THR A 42 1.85 -6.29 -12.43
CA THR A 42 0.60 -5.84 -11.83
C THR A 42 -0.56 -6.78 -12.18
N LYS A 43 -0.65 -7.20 -13.45
CA LYS A 43 -1.63 -8.18 -13.91
C LYS A 43 -1.47 -9.52 -13.18
N SER A 44 -0.25 -10.04 -13.08
CA SER A 44 0.02 -11.29 -12.37
C SER A 44 -0.33 -11.23 -10.88
N LEU A 45 -0.16 -10.06 -10.23
CA LEU A 45 -0.63 -9.86 -8.85
C LEU A 45 -2.16 -9.94 -8.76
N LEU A 46 -2.89 -9.27 -9.64
CA LEU A 46 -4.35 -9.31 -9.65
C LEU A 46 -4.90 -10.71 -9.95
N GLU A 47 -4.26 -11.44 -10.87
CA GLU A 47 -4.58 -12.85 -11.16
C GLU A 47 -4.36 -13.73 -9.94
N ALA A 48 -3.24 -13.59 -9.24
CA ALA A 48 -2.98 -14.35 -8.00
C ALA A 48 -4.01 -14.03 -6.90
N CYS A 49 -4.42 -12.76 -6.75
CA CYS A 49 -5.51 -12.39 -5.85
C CYS A 49 -6.86 -12.98 -6.27
N ALA A 50 -7.16 -13.03 -7.56
CA ALA A 50 -8.39 -13.60 -8.09
C ALA A 50 -8.47 -15.12 -7.85
N GLU A 51 -7.38 -15.84 -8.11
CA GLU A 51 -7.27 -17.27 -7.82
C GLU A 51 -7.48 -17.55 -6.33
N GLU A 52 -6.84 -16.77 -5.44
CA GLU A 52 -7.04 -16.93 -4.00
C GLU A 52 -8.52 -16.78 -3.60
N ILE A 53 -9.24 -15.81 -4.19
CA ILE A 53 -10.67 -15.61 -3.96
C ILE A 53 -11.51 -16.76 -4.54
N GLU A 54 -11.13 -17.28 -5.71
CA GLU A 54 -11.83 -18.38 -6.37
C GLU A 54 -11.72 -19.69 -5.58
N TYR A 55 -10.52 -20.01 -5.07
CA TYR A 55 -10.26 -21.25 -4.34
C TYR A 55 -10.66 -21.21 -2.86
N PHE A 56 -10.46 -20.08 -2.18
CA PHE A 56 -10.64 -19.97 -0.73
C PHE A 56 -11.78 -19.03 -0.32
N GLY A 57 -12.49 -18.48 -1.30
CA GLY A 57 -13.57 -17.51 -1.09
C GLY A 57 -13.06 -16.09 -0.86
N ARG A 58 -13.98 -15.12 -0.95
CA ARG A 58 -13.66 -13.72 -0.74
C ARG A 58 -13.58 -13.40 0.77
N PRO A 59 -12.45 -12.91 1.28
CA PRO A 59 -12.35 -12.57 2.69
C PRO A 59 -13.15 -11.29 3.00
N LEU A 60 -13.94 -11.33 4.09
CA LEU A 60 -14.75 -10.19 4.55
C LEU A 60 -13.90 -8.96 4.92
N ASN A 61 -12.78 -9.18 5.58
CA ASN A 61 -11.91 -8.13 6.13
C ASN A 61 -10.60 -7.97 5.33
N GLY A 62 -10.57 -8.42 4.07
CA GLY A 62 -9.36 -8.46 3.25
C GLY A 62 -8.47 -9.68 3.51
N PHE A 63 -7.44 -9.85 2.69
CA PHE A 63 -6.55 -11.01 2.74
C PHE A 63 -5.82 -11.11 4.09
N ASN A 64 -5.96 -12.25 4.75
CA ASN A 64 -5.19 -12.57 5.96
C ASN A 64 -3.76 -13.04 5.59
N HIS A 65 -2.90 -13.25 6.59
CA HIS A 65 -1.51 -13.66 6.36
C HIS A 65 -1.39 -14.95 5.54
N GLN A 66 -2.24 -15.96 5.79
CA GLN A 66 -2.22 -17.21 5.02
C GLN A 66 -2.59 -16.99 3.54
N ALA A 67 -3.58 -16.14 3.27
CA ALA A 67 -3.94 -15.76 1.92
C ALA A 67 -2.79 -15.03 1.21
N TRP A 68 -2.10 -14.13 1.90
CA TRP A 68 -0.92 -13.46 1.35
C TRP A 68 0.23 -14.41 1.03
N LEU A 69 0.49 -15.43 1.86
CA LEU A 69 1.49 -16.47 1.56
C LEU A 69 1.13 -17.25 0.30
N ARG A 70 -0.15 -17.57 0.09
CA ARG A 70 -0.61 -18.25 -1.13
C ARG A 70 -0.52 -17.35 -2.35
N ILE A 71 -0.92 -16.08 -2.23
CA ILE A 71 -0.77 -15.06 -3.28
C ILE A 71 0.71 -14.91 -3.66
N LEU A 72 1.62 -14.87 -2.68
CA LEU A 72 3.07 -14.82 -2.92
C LEU A 72 3.56 -16.02 -3.73
N ASN A 73 3.14 -17.23 -3.35
CA ASN A 73 3.52 -18.45 -4.07
C ASN A 73 2.96 -18.46 -5.50
N ALA A 74 1.70 -18.08 -5.68
CA ALA A 74 1.08 -17.97 -7.00
C ALA A 74 1.77 -16.90 -7.87
N PHE A 75 2.11 -15.75 -7.29
CA PHE A 75 2.84 -14.68 -7.96
C PHE A 75 4.25 -15.11 -8.36
N LEU A 76 4.97 -15.78 -7.46
CA LEU A 76 6.29 -16.35 -7.72
C LEU A 76 6.23 -17.36 -8.87
N GLY A 77 5.25 -18.26 -8.86
CA GLY A 77 5.05 -19.24 -9.93
C GLY A 77 4.80 -18.60 -11.30
N LYS A 78 4.03 -17.50 -11.34
CA LYS A 78 3.71 -16.76 -12.58
C LYS A 78 4.89 -15.93 -13.11
N THR A 79 5.68 -15.33 -12.23
CA THR A 79 6.63 -14.27 -12.61
C THR A 79 8.10 -14.63 -12.40
N GLY A 80 8.39 -15.67 -11.61
CA GLY A 80 9.72 -16.00 -11.13
C GLY A 80 10.32 -14.95 -10.18
N LYS A 81 9.55 -13.95 -9.73
CA LYS A 81 10.02 -12.88 -8.83
C LYS A 81 9.79 -13.24 -7.37
N LEU A 82 10.89 -13.39 -6.63
CA LEU A 82 10.86 -13.58 -5.18
C LEU A 82 10.77 -12.23 -4.47
N TRP A 83 9.55 -11.72 -4.35
CA TRP A 83 9.24 -10.47 -3.64
C TRP A 83 8.64 -10.74 -2.27
N THR A 84 8.72 -9.75 -1.38
CA THR A 84 8.19 -9.86 -0.02
C THR A 84 6.69 -9.60 0.02
N GLU A 85 6.04 -10.07 1.09
CA GLU A 85 4.63 -9.80 1.35
C GLU A 85 4.32 -8.29 1.32
N ASP A 86 5.16 -7.49 1.97
CA ASP A 86 4.99 -6.03 2.03
C ASP A 86 5.07 -5.37 0.65
N GLN A 87 5.91 -5.88 -0.26
CA GLN A 87 5.98 -5.35 -1.62
C GLN A 87 4.66 -5.56 -2.37
N LEU A 88 4.06 -6.75 -2.26
CA LEU A 88 2.80 -7.09 -2.90
C LEU A 88 1.62 -6.34 -2.24
N LYS A 89 1.57 -6.29 -0.92
CA LYS A 89 0.56 -5.53 -0.16
C LYS A 89 0.55 -4.06 -0.55
N ASN A 90 1.72 -3.43 -0.55
CA ASN A 90 1.85 -2.03 -0.90
C ASN A 90 1.33 -1.75 -2.32
N GLN A 91 1.65 -2.63 -3.29
CA GLN A 91 1.12 -2.48 -4.64
C GLN A 91 -0.39 -2.69 -4.70
N HIS A 92 -0.89 -3.73 -4.03
CA HIS A 92 -2.33 -4.01 -3.98
C HIS A 92 -3.13 -2.83 -3.39
N ASP A 93 -2.64 -2.23 -2.31
CA ASP A 93 -3.29 -1.04 -1.73
C ASP A 93 -3.20 0.17 -2.63
N ARG A 94 -2.07 0.38 -3.31
CA ARG A 94 -1.95 1.42 -4.33
C ARG A 94 -2.97 1.24 -5.46
N LEU A 95 -3.17 0.02 -5.95
CA LEU A 95 -4.16 -0.28 -7.00
C LEU A 95 -5.60 -0.01 -6.54
N LYS A 96 -5.92 -0.28 -5.27
CA LYS A 96 -7.21 0.08 -4.69
C LYS A 96 -7.43 1.58 -4.68
N ASP A 97 -6.41 2.36 -4.36
CA ASP A 97 -6.52 3.82 -4.32
C ASP A 97 -6.57 4.41 -5.74
N ASP A 98 -5.78 3.88 -6.67
CA ASP A 98 -5.84 4.24 -8.10
C ASP A 98 -7.25 3.95 -8.66
N TRP A 99 -7.83 2.80 -8.33
CA TRP A 99 -9.22 2.45 -8.69
C TRP A 99 -10.23 3.43 -8.10
N LYS A 100 -10.19 3.72 -6.79
CA LYS A 100 -11.10 4.68 -6.16
C LYS A 100 -11.01 6.05 -6.81
N ALA A 101 -9.79 6.53 -7.10
CA ALA A 101 -9.58 7.80 -7.77
C ALA A 101 -10.22 7.82 -9.17
N TRP A 102 -10.04 6.74 -9.94
CA TRP A 102 -10.67 6.59 -11.25
C TRP A 102 -12.20 6.64 -11.17
N ILE A 103 -12.80 5.94 -10.19
CA ILE A 103 -14.25 5.92 -9.98
C ILE A 103 -14.80 7.32 -9.72
N ILE A 104 -14.12 8.08 -8.86
CA ILE A 104 -14.51 9.46 -8.54
C ILE A 104 -14.51 10.34 -9.79
N VAL A 105 -13.51 10.19 -10.66
CA VAL A 105 -13.39 10.98 -11.89
C VAL A 105 -14.38 10.51 -12.96
N ALA A 106 -14.60 9.21 -13.10
CA ALA A 106 -15.44 8.63 -14.14
C ALA A 106 -16.94 8.82 -13.89
N LEU A 107 -17.38 8.76 -12.63
CA LEU A 107 -18.78 8.92 -12.25
C LEU A 107 -19.13 10.36 -11.85
N GLY A 108 -18.12 11.17 -11.50
CA GLY A 108 -18.34 12.49 -10.96
C GLY A 108 -18.88 12.46 -9.53
N ARG A 109 -19.07 13.65 -8.97
CA ARG A 109 -19.66 13.83 -7.64
C ARG A 109 -20.86 14.75 -7.74
N ASP A 110 -21.89 14.40 -6.99
CA ASP A 110 -23.01 15.29 -6.77
C ASP A 110 -22.53 16.56 -6.04
N PRO A 111 -22.78 17.76 -6.59
CA PRO A 111 -22.29 19.01 -6.02
C PRO A 111 -22.99 19.41 -4.70
N GLU A 112 -24.17 18.87 -4.40
CA GLU A 112 -24.93 19.19 -3.18
C GLU A 112 -24.60 18.24 -2.03
N THR A 113 -24.46 16.94 -2.32
CA THR A 113 -24.25 15.89 -1.31
C THR A 113 -22.79 15.41 -1.22
N GLY A 114 -21.97 15.68 -2.24
CA GLY A 114 -20.61 15.16 -2.36
C GLY A 114 -20.52 13.65 -2.62
N ALA A 115 -21.65 12.97 -2.82
CA ALA A 115 -21.73 11.55 -3.10
C ALA A 115 -21.20 11.24 -4.49
N ILE A 116 -20.67 10.01 -4.67
CA ILE A 116 -20.37 9.50 -6.01
C ILE A 116 -21.71 9.25 -6.71
N THR A 117 -21.93 9.88 -7.85
CA THR A 117 -23.19 9.75 -8.59
C THR A 117 -22.98 8.78 -9.74
N GLY A 118 -23.63 7.62 -9.68
CA GLY A 118 -23.57 6.62 -10.74
C GLY A 118 -24.97 6.12 -11.07
N PRO A 119 -25.21 5.62 -12.31
CA PRO A 119 -26.48 4.99 -12.65
C PRO A 119 -26.81 3.83 -11.71
N ASP A 120 -28.09 3.60 -11.37
CA ASP A 120 -28.51 2.55 -10.43
C ASP A 120 -28.00 1.14 -10.82
N HIS A 121 -27.97 0.84 -12.12
CA HIS A 121 -27.45 -0.43 -12.63
C HIS A 121 -25.94 -0.62 -12.35
N TRP A 122 -25.18 0.48 -12.25
CA TRP A 122 -23.76 0.44 -11.90
C TRP A 122 -23.56 0.03 -10.44
N TRP A 123 -24.35 0.61 -9.52
CA TRP A 123 -24.35 0.23 -8.11
C TRP A 123 -24.80 -1.21 -7.90
N ALA A 124 -25.87 -1.63 -8.59
CA ALA A 124 -26.35 -3.01 -8.53
C ALA A 124 -25.28 -4.02 -8.96
N ASN A 125 -24.53 -3.74 -10.03
CA ASN A 125 -23.42 -4.58 -10.46
C ASN A 125 -22.26 -4.59 -9.44
N MET A 126 -21.92 -3.45 -8.85
CA MET A 126 -20.86 -3.39 -7.84
C MET A 126 -21.22 -4.13 -6.55
N ILE A 127 -22.47 -3.98 -6.12
CA ILE A 127 -23.03 -4.69 -4.97
C ILE A 127 -23.09 -6.19 -5.28
N ALA A 128 -23.55 -6.60 -6.46
CA ALA A 128 -23.57 -8.00 -6.87
C ALA A 128 -22.15 -8.60 -6.82
N VAL A 129 -21.14 -7.95 -7.40
CA VAL A 129 -19.73 -8.39 -7.30
C VAL A 129 -19.24 -8.48 -5.84
N SER A 130 -19.76 -7.64 -4.95
CA SER A 130 -19.42 -7.67 -3.53
C SER A 130 -20.20 -8.71 -2.71
N ILE A 131 -21.43 -9.07 -3.11
CA ILE A 131 -22.37 -9.91 -2.34
C ILE A 131 -22.48 -11.33 -2.90
N THR A 132 -22.29 -11.59 -4.20
CA THR A 132 -22.48 -12.94 -4.79
C THR A 132 -21.56 -14.02 -4.21
N ASN A 133 -20.53 -13.67 -3.45
CA ASN A 133 -19.68 -14.61 -2.71
C ASN A 133 -20.14 -14.94 -1.27
N THR A 134 -21.24 -14.37 -0.75
CA THR A 134 -21.81 -14.79 0.55
C THR A 134 -22.84 -15.91 0.42
N ALA A 135 -23.44 -16.09 -0.76
CA ALA A 135 -24.52 -17.07 -0.97
C ALA A 135 -24.01 -18.53 -1.05
N VAL A 136 -22.76 -18.76 -1.41
CA VAL A 136 -22.21 -20.14 -1.52
C VAL A 136 -21.93 -20.75 -0.14
N LEU A 137 -21.70 -19.93 0.90
CA LEU A 137 -21.44 -20.41 2.27
C LEU A 137 -22.70 -20.70 3.09
N ILE A 138 -23.88 -20.21 2.68
CA ILE A 138 -25.13 -20.45 3.43
C ILE A 138 -25.78 -21.79 3.04
N HIS A 139 -25.42 -22.39 1.89
CA HIS A 139 -25.96 -23.68 1.46
C HIS A 139 -25.18 -24.93 1.95
N LEU A 140 -24.02 -24.77 2.62
CA LEU A 140 -23.22 -25.90 3.11
C LEU A 140 -23.29 -26.17 4.62
N THR A 141 -24.10 -25.43 5.38
CA THR A 141 -24.35 -25.70 6.81
C THR A 141 -25.75 -26.28 7.09
N ALA A 142 -26.40 -26.84 6.07
CA ALA A 142 -27.72 -27.47 6.20
C ALA A 142 -27.79 -28.81 5.46
N ILE A 143 -26.86 -29.72 5.73
CA ILE A 143 -27.03 -31.19 5.63
C ILE A 143 -26.27 -31.84 6.78
#